data_AF-A0A851I5F1-F1
#
_entry.id   AF-A0A851I5F1-F1
#
_cell.length_a   1.000
_cell.length_b   1.000
_cell.length_c   1.000
_cell.angle_alpha   90.00
_cell.angle_beta   90.00
_cell.angle_gamma   90.00
#
_symmetry.space_group_name_H-M   'P 1'
#
loop_
_entity.id
_entity.type
_entity.pdbx_description
1 polymer ?
#
loop_
_entity_poly.entity_id
_entity_poly.type
_entity_poly.pdbx_seq_one_letter_code
_entity_poly.pdbx_strand_id
1 'polypeptide(L)'
;MATKYSKNEILEMMEKIKSDIRSFYKQEFVNYAGKTKDSKEYYTEIAAEWLLSHVELFNKIKLINREGSYRIESHDGKIKNQNSNRVEEKIAMKLFDYSQNKGEIFDKIGKIIDYQTPLKNIQTDDAGKIDLLAYNEDANTLRILELKKSDSKETMLKCLLEVYTYLKIVNKDKLLKDFGLPKDTIVKASPLVFFEGMQYKEMQEDRKNLKKLMEKMGIEPVYLIEENRKYKVKL
;
A
#
# COMPACT_ATOMS: atom_id res chain seq x y z
N MET A 1 25.80 4.23 7.43
CA MET A 1 25.63 4.73 6.05
C MET A 1 25.41 6.23 6.12
N ALA A 2 26.22 6.99 5.39
CA ALA A 2 26.37 8.43 5.53
C ALA A 2 25.07 9.22 5.28
N THR A 3 24.78 10.17 6.18
CA THR A 3 23.76 11.21 6.05
C THR A 3 24.06 12.08 4.82
N LYS A 4 23.28 11.97 3.73
CA LYS A 4 23.56 12.67 2.46
C LYS A 4 22.80 13.99 2.29
N TYR A 5 21.53 14.06 2.68
CA TYR A 5 20.67 15.20 2.33
C TYR A 5 20.27 16.07 3.52
N SER A 6 20.22 17.37 3.30
CA SER A 6 19.65 18.38 4.19
C SER A 6 18.14 18.47 4.04
N LYS A 7 17.48 19.15 4.96
CA LYS A 7 16.03 19.43 4.84
C LYS A 7 15.70 20.16 3.55
N ASN A 8 16.47 21.20 3.21
CA ASN A 8 16.24 21.99 2.00
C ASN A 8 16.42 21.16 0.71
N GLU A 9 17.44 20.31 0.64
CA GLU A 9 17.64 19.42 -0.52
C GLU A 9 16.42 18.50 -0.75
N ILE A 10 15.80 17.98 0.32
CA ILE A 10 14.62 17.13 0.25
C ILE A 10 13.38 17.91 -0.20
N LEU A 11 13.19 19.13 0.33
CA LEU A 11 12.10 20.01 -0.11
C LEU A 11 12.23 20.35 -1.59
N GLU A 12 13.43 20.69 -2.06
CA GLU A 12 13.68 20.97 -3.48
C GLU A 12 13.38 19.76 -4.38
N MET A 13 13.71 18.54 -3.94
CA MET A 13 13.36 17.31 -4.67
C MET A 13 11.84 17.14 -4.79
N MET A 14 11.09 17.41 -3.73
CA MET A 14 9.62 17.33 -3.75
C MET A 14 9.01 18.41 -4.65
N GLU A 15 9.51 19.64 -4.59
CA GLU A 15 9.04 20.75 -5.43
C GLU A 15 9.26 20.48 -6.93
N LYS A 16 10.36 19.82 -7.30
CA LYS A 16 10.66 19.45 -8.69
C LYS A 16 9.69 18.43 -9.28
N ILE A 17 9.16 17.52 -8.46
CA ILE A 17 8.31 16.42 -8.92
C ILE A 17 6.81 16.63 -8.60
N LYS A 18 6.44 17.71 -7.90
CA LYS A 18 5.04 17.96 -7.46
C LYS A 18 3.99 17.95 -8.58
N SER A 19 4.40 18.27 -9.82
CA SER A 19 3.53 18.21 -10.99
C SER A 19 3.20 16.77 -11.41
N ASP A 20 4.08 15.82 -11.13
CA ASP A 20 3.90 14.38 -11.33
C ASP A 20 3.70 13.65 -9.99
N ILE A 21 2.62 14.02 -9.30
CA ILE A 21 2.25 13.41 -8.01
C ILE A 21 1.98 11.90 -8.13
N ARG A 22 1.61 11.41 -9.33
CA ARG A 22 1.35 10.00 -9.58
C ARG A 22 2.60 9.15 -9.42
N SER A 23 3.76 9.67 -9.84
CA SER A 23 5.06 8.99 -9.71
C SER A 23 5.79 9.33 -8.41
N PHE A 24 5.17 10.09 -7.50
CA PHE A 24 5.82 10.58 -6.28
C PHE A 24 6.30 9.45 -5.37
N TYR A 25 5.51 8.38 -5.22
CA TYR A 25 5.86 7.21 -4.40
C TYR A 25 7.06 6.42 -4.95
N LYS A 26 7.43 6.64 -6.22
CA LYS A 26 8.57 5.98 -6.88
C LYS A 26 9.89 6.70 -6.63
N GLN A 27 9.84 7.93 -6.13
CA GLN A 27 11.04 8.73 -5.91
C GLN A 27 11.86 8.18 -4.75
N GLU A 28 13.18 8.15 -4.89
CA GLU A 28 14.04 7.56 -3.86
C GLU A 28 13.90 8.24 -2.50
N PHE A 29 13.65 9.56 -2.50
CA PHE A 29 13.57 10.35 -1.27
C PHE A 29 12.42 9.94 -0.36
N VAL A 30 11.34 9.37 -0.88
CA VAL A 30 10.24 8.86 -0.04
C VAL A 30 10.67 7.62 0.76
N ASN A 31 11.76 6.96 0.33
CA ASN A 31 12.30 5.76 0.94
C ASN A 31 13.57 5.99 1.76
N TYR A 32 14.00 7.24 1.96
CA TYR A 32 15.17 7.52 2.78
C TYR A 32 14.89 7.23 4.25
N ALA A 33 15.61 6.27 4.80
CA ALA A 33 15.59 5.98 6.23
C ALA A 33 16.50 6.95 7.00
N GLY A 34 16.16 7.20 8.27
CA GLY A 34 16.97 8.03 9.17
C GLY A 34 16.70 9.52 9.02
N LYS A 35 17.70 10.33 9.36
CA LYS A 35 17.59 11.77 9.61
C LYS A 35 18.44 12.60 8.67
N THR A 36 18.03 13.85 8.44
CA THR A 36 18.81 14.84 7.70
C THR A 36 20.15 15.14 8.35
N LYS A 37 21.12 15.61 7.56
CA LYS A 37 22.46 15.95 8.08
C LYS A 37 22.45 17.19 8.97
N ASP A 38 21.59 18.16 8.68
CA ASP A 38 21.51 19.49 9.29
C ASP A 38 20.50 19.55 10.45
N SER A 39 19.20 19.38 10.18
CA SER A 39 18.15 19.57 11.21
C SER A 39 17.96 18.35 12.13
N LYS A 40 18.53 17.20 11.76
CA LYS A 40 18.31 15.91 12.43
C LYS A 40 16.84 15.47 12.46
N GLU A 41 16.01 16.03 11.59
CA GLU A 41 14.63 15.59 11.38
C GLU A 41 14.61 14.34 10.51
N TYR A 42 13.63 13.46 10.73
CA TYR A 42 13.46 12.29 9.88
C TYR A 42 13.04 12.70 8.46
N TYR A 43 13.62 12.04 7.44
CA TYR A 43 13.24 12.30 6.06
C TYR A 43 11.74 12.09 5.81
N THR A 44 11.18 11.03 6.39
CA THR A 44 9.74 10.73 6.26
C THR A 44 8.85 11.76 6.94
N GLU A 45 9.30 12.41 8.01
CA GLU A 45 8.55 13.48 8.68
C GLU A 45 8.56 14.78 7.88
N ILE A 46 9.70 15.13 7.26
CA ILE A 46 9.80 16.30 6.37
C ILE A 46 8.89 16.13 5.16
N ALA A 47 8.94 14.94 4.53
CA ALA A 47 8.09 14.65 3.38
C ALA A 47 6.61 14.61 3.77
N ALA A 48 6.27 14.04 4.94
CA ALA A 48 4.89 14.03 5.42
C ALA A 48 4.36 15.44 5.74
N GLU A 49 5.18 16.30 6.34
CA GLU A 49 4.83 17.71 6.59
C GLU A 49 4.52 18.46 5.31
N TRP A 50 5.38 18.31 4.30
CA TRP A 50 5.17 18.92 2.99
C TRP A 50 3.88 18.39 2.34
N LEU A 51 3.68 17.07 2.36
CA LEU A 51 2.49 16.43 1.79
C LEU A 51 1.19 16.84 2.49
N LEU A 52 1.21 17.07 3.81
CA LEU A 52 0.03 17.55 4.55
C LEU A 52 -0.52 18.86 3.98
N SER A 53 0.37 19.74 3.51
CA SER A 53 0.01 21.02 2.86
C SER A 53 -0.33 20.86 1.37
N HIS A 54 -0.13 19.68 0.80
CA HIS A 54 -0.25 19.40 -0.63
C HIS A 54 -1.10 18.16 -0.97
N VAL A 55 -1.89 17.62 -0.02
CA VAL A 55 -2.73 16.42 -0.24
C VAL A 55 -3.64 16.56 -1.46
N GLU A 56 -4.13 17.77 -1.73
CA GLU A 56 -4.98 18.06 -2.89
C GLU A 56 -4.32 17.75 -4.24
N LEU A 57 -2.98 17.68 -4.30
CA LEU A 57 -2.28 17.27 -5.52
C LEU A 57 -2.74 15.88 -5.97
N PHE A 58 -3.02 14.95 -5.06
CA PHE A 58 -3.47 13.60 -5.40
C PHE A 58 -4.82 13.58 -6.14
N ASN A 59 -5.62 14.65 -6.06
CA ASN A 59 -6.87 14.75 -6.83
C ASN A 59 -6.61 14.99 -8.34
N LYS A 60 -5.37 15.31 -8.73
CA LYS A 60 -4.94 15.39 -10.13
C LYS A 60 -4.64 14.02 -10.75
N ILE A 61 -4.53 12.96 -9.93
CA ILE A 61 -4.31 11.60 -10.43
C ILE A 61 -5.57 11.14 -11.15
N LYS A 62 -5.45 10.90 -12.45
CA LYS A 62 -6.52 10.35 -13.27
C LYS A 62 -6.62 8.85 -13.04
N LEU A 63 -7.85 8.38 -12.88
CA LEU A 63 -8.14 6.95 -12.86
C LEU A 63 -7.78 6.29 -14.21
N ILE A 64 -7.43 5.02 -14.17
CA ILE A 64 -7.32 4.18 -15.36
C ILE A 64 -8.65 3.46 -15.55
N ASN A 65 -9.32 3.75 -16.66
CA ASN A 65 -10.48 2.97 -17.10
C ASN A 65 -9.97 1.70 -17.79
N ARG A 66 -9.76 0.66 -16.99
CA ARG A 66 -9.48 -0.68 -17.50
C ARG A 66 -10.74 -1.26 -18.16
N GLU A 67 -10.63 -1.81 -19.35
CA GLU A 67 -11.73 -2.50 -20.05
C GLU A 67 -11.87 -3.95 -19.56
N GLY A 68 -10.75 -4.66 -19.46
CA GLY A 68 -10.72 -6.02 -18.93
C GLY A 68 -11.18 -6.12 -17.47
N SER A 69 -11.53 -7.34 -17.05
CA SER A 69 -11.85 -7.61 -15.64
C SER A 69 -10.65 -7.28 -14.73
N TYR A 70 -10.93 -6.72 -13.57
CA TYR A 70 -10.00 -6.66 -12.43
C TYR A 70 -9.82 -8.06 -11.83
N ARG A 71 -10.92 -8.80 -11.64
CA ARG A 71 -10.88 -10.18 -11.12
C ARG A 71 -10.22 -11.11 -12.14
N ILE A 72 -9.23 -11.88 -11.68
CA ILE A 72 -8.52 -12.86 -12.49
C ILE A 72 -8.95 -14.27 -12.08
N GLU A 73 -9.62 -15.00 -12.97
CA GLU A 73 -10.18 -16.33 -12.66
C GLU A 73 -9.13 -17.39 -12.37
N SER A 74 -7.91 -17.23 -12.88
CA SER A 74 -6.81 -18.19 -12.68
C SER A 74 -6.10 -18.06 -11.33
N HIS A 75 -6.51 -17.11 -10.49
CA HIS A 75 -5.98 -16.96 -9.14
C HIS A 75 -6.55 -18.06 -8.22
N ASP A 76 -5.73 -19.06 -7.93
CA ASP A 76 -6.10 -20.25 -7.14
C ASP A 76 -5.30 -20.39 -5.83
N GLY A 77 -4.38 -19.47 -5.56
CA GLY A 77 -3.50 -19.49 -4.38
C GLY A 77 -2.35 -20.51 -4.45
N LYS A 78 -2.19 -21.26 -5.55
CA LYS A 78 -1.18 -22.33 -5.64
C LYS A 78 0.16 -21.81 -6.13
N ILE A 79 1.18 -21.91 -5.28
CA ILE A 79 2.56 -21.54 -5.64
C ILE A 79 3.17 -22.61 -6.56
N LYS A 80 3.28 -22.29 -7.85
CA LYS A 80 3.86 -23.19 -8.86
C LYS A 80 5.38 -23.30 -8.77
N ASN A 81 6.07 -22.20 -8.46
CA ASN A 81 7.54 -22.17 -8.35
C ASN A 81 7.99 -21.75 -6.94
N GLN A 82 8.32 -22.75 -6.11
CA GLN A 82 8.80 -22.54 -4.74
C GLN A 82 10.20 -21.90 -4.68
N ASN A 83 10.98 -21.93 -5.76
CA ASN A 83 12.32 -21.33 -5.81
C ASN A 83 12.33 -19.86 -6.29
N SER A 84 11.16 -19.31 -6.66
CA SER A 84 11.05 -17.90 -7.09
C SER A 84 11.43 -16.91 -5.97
N ASN A 85 12.15 -15.84 -6.30
CA ASN A 85 12.51 -14.78 -5.35
C ASN A 85 11.38 -13.77 -5.09
N ARG A 86 10.18 -13.99 -5.66
CA ARG A 86 9.00 -13.12 -5.49
C ARG A 86 8.31 -13.42 -4.15
N VAL A 87 8.98 -13.03 -3.05
CA VAL A 87 8.56 -13.36 -1.67
C VAL A 87 7.19 -12.78 -1.33
N GLU A 88 6.94 -11.51 -1.65
CA GLU A 88 5.65 -10.84 -1.35
C GLU A 88 4.49 -11.48 -2.11
N GLU A 89 4.67 -11.77 -3.40
CA GLU A 89 3.66 -12.48 -4.21
C GLU A 89 3.33 -13.86 -3.60
N LYS A 90 4.34 -14.61 -3.13
CA LYS A 90 4.09 -15.89 -2.46
C LYS A 90 3.31 -15.73 -1.15
N ILE A 91 3.58 -14.67 -0.38
CA ILE A 91 2.82 -14.38 0.85
C ILE A 91 1.38 -14.02 0.48
N ALA A 92 1.17 -13.18 -0.53
CA ALA A 92 -0.16 -12.83 -1.04
C ALA A 92 -0.96 -14.08 -1.48
N MET A 93 -0.33 -14.99 -2.22
CA MET A 93 -0.93 -16.27 -2.62
C MET A 93 -1.31 -17.14 -1.42
N LYS A 94 -0.47 -17.21 -0.38
CA LYS A 94 -0.78 -17.95 0.86
C LYS A 94 -1.96 -17.34 1.62
N LEU A 95 -2.01 -16.00 1.71
CA LEU A 95 -3.10 -15.31 2.38
C LEU A 95 -4.43 -15.52 1.63
N PHE A 96 -4.40 -15.48 0.30
CA PHE A 96 -5.54 -15.85 -0.53
C PHE A 96 -5.96 -17.31 -0.31
N ASP A 97 -5.03 -18.26 -0.34
CA ASP A 97 -5.30 -19.69 -0.08
C ASP A 97 -5.94 -19.89 1.29
N TYR A 98 -5.49 -19.16 2.32
CA TYR A 98 -6.07 -19.24 3.66
C TYR A 98 -7.52 -18.76 3.67
N SER A 99 -7.83 -17.64 3.02
CA SER A 99 -9.20 -17.15 2.96
C SER A 99 -10.12 -17.96 2.07
N GLN A 100 -9.71 -18.23 0.82
CA GLN A 100 -10.60 -18.81 -0.18
C GLN A 100 -10.70 -20.33 -0.07
N ASN A 101 -9.59 -21.02 0.21
CA ASN A 101 -9.55 -22.49 0.22
C ASN A 101 -9.68 -23.06 1.64
N LYS A 102 -9.31 -22.32 2.69
CA LYS A 102 -9.37 -22.78 4.10
C LYS A 102 -10.41 -22.05 4.94
N GLY A 103 -11.10 -21.06 4.38
CA GLY A 103 -12.21 -20.35 5.02
C GLY A 103 -11.78 -19.34 6.10
N GLU A 104 -10.50 -18.97 6.17
CA GLU A 104 -10.01 -18.01 7.15
C GLU A 104 -10.54 -16.59 6.88
N ILE A 105 -11.10 -15.97 7.92
CA ILE A 105 -11.55 -14.58 7.88
C ILE A 105 -10.64 -13.78 8.80
N PHE A 106 -9.91 -12.84 8.23
CA PHE A 106 -8.99 -12.01 8.98
C PHE A 106 -9.77 -10.92 9.73
N ASP A 107 -9.51 -10.80 11.04
CA ASP A 107 -10.15 -9.78 11.87
C ASP A 107 -10.03 -8.38 11.24
N LYS A 108 -11.12 -7.61 11.27
CA LYS A 108 -11.26 -6.23 10.73
C LYS A 108 -11.10 -6.04 9.21
N ILE A 109 -10.37 -6.89 8.49
CA ILE A 109 -10.18 -6.77 7.03
C ILE A 109 -10.99 -7.78 6.20
N GLY A 110 -11.47 -8.86 6.82
CA GLY A 110 -12.32 -9.87 6.20
C GLY A 110 -11.56 -10.90 5.36
N LYS A 111 -12.17 -11.36 4.25
CA LYS A 111 -11.58 -12.38 3.38
C LYS A 111 -10.69 -11.75 2.33
N ILE A 112 -9.52 -12.34 2.08
CA ILE A 112 -8.73 -12.03 0.88
C ILE A 112 -9.48 -12.58 -0.34
N ILE A 113 -9.88 -11.71 -1.27
CA ILE A 113 -10.69 -12.06 -2.45
C ILE A 113 -9.91 -12.04 -3.76
N ASP A 114 -8.73 -11.44 -3.77
CA ASP A 114 -7.82 -11.45 -4.92
C ASP A 114 -6.40 -11.09 -4.50
N TYR A 115 -5.43 -11.38 -5.36
CA TYR A 115 -4.04 -10.95 -5.25
C TYR A 115 -3.51 -10.51 -6.61
N GLN A 116 -2.49 -9.65 -6.66
CA GLN A 116 -1.89 -9.19 -7.92
C GLN A 116 -2.94 -8.66 -8.94
N THR A 117 -3.97 -7.96 -8.45
CA THR A 117 -5.07 -7.42 -9.27
C THR A 117 -4.52 -6.34 -10.22
N PRO A 118 -4.72 -6.46 -11.54
CA PRO A 118 -4.14 -5.54 -12.51
C PRO A 118 -4.81 -4.16 -12.49
N LEU A 119 -4.02 -3.08 -12.40
CA LEU A 119 -4.53 -1.71 -12.54
C LEU A 119 -4.48 -1.19 -13.98
N LYS A 120 -3.48 -1.64 -14.76
CA LYS A 120 -3.29 -1.21 -16.15
C LYS A 120 -4.47 -1.60 -17.03
N ASN A 121 -4.84 -0.75 -17.99
CA ASN A 121 -5.68 -1.13 -19.12
C ASN A 121 -4.82 -1.76 -20.22
N ILE A 122 -3.75 -1.06 -20.60
CA ILE A 122 -2.79 -1.46 -21.63
C ILE A 122 -1.36 -1.56 -21.05
N GLN A 123 -0.46 -2.24 -21.75
CA GLN A 123 0.90 -2.51 -21.25
C GLN A 123 1.69 -1.22 -20.91
N THR A 124 1.47 -0.16 -21.70
CA THR A 124 2.15 1.14 -21.57
C THR A 124 1.59 2.02 -20.46
N ASP A 125 0.48 1.63 -19.81
CA ASP A 125 -0.01 2.37 -18.65
C ASP A 125 0.99 2.32 -17.50
N ASP A 126 1.21 3.46 -16.86
CA ASP A 126 2.14 3.56 -15.74
C ASP A 126 1.48 3.25 -14.39
N ALA A 127 1.11 1.99 -14.18
CA ALA A 127 0.51 1.51 -12.93
C ALA A 127 1.03 0.12 -12.53
N GLY A 128 1.07 -0.14 -11.23
CA GLY A 128 1.42 -1.45 -10.70
C GLY A 128 0.26 -2.46 -10.77
N LYS A 129 0.32 -3.44 -9.88
CA LYS A 129 -0.78 -4.33 -9.53
C LYS A 129 -1.08 -4.11 -8.05
N ILE A 130 -2.33 -4.22 -7.65
CA ILE A 130 -2.69 -4.26 -6.24
C ILE A 130 -2.23 -5.62 -5.71
N ASP A 131 -1.47 -5.64 -4.62
CA ASP A 131 -0.96 -6.91 -4.09
C ASP A 131 -2.07 -7.81 -3.58
N LEU A 132 -3.03 -7.24 -2.83
CA LEU A 132 -4.13 -7.97 -2.21
C LEU A 132 -5.41 -7.12 -2.16
N LEU A 133 -6.55 -7.77 -2.35
CA LEU A 133 -7.87 -7.23 -2.05
C LEU A 133 -8.49 -8.00 -0.88
N ALA A 134 -8.94 -7.30 0.14
CA ALA A 134 -9.62 -7.89 1.30
C ALA A 134 -11.02 -7.29 1.48
N TYR A 135 -12.06 -8.12 1.56
CA TYR A 135 -13.44 -7.68 1.74
C TYR A 135 -13.98 -8.12 3.11
N ASN A 136 -14.41 -7.13 3.89
CA ASN A 136 -15.13 -7.32 5.14
C ASN A 136 -16.62 -7.06 4.88
N GLU A 137 -17.41 -8.14 4.93
CA GLU A 137 -18.86 -8.11 4.71
C GLU A 137 -19.59 -7.34 5.83
N ASP A 138 -19.23 -7.57 7.09
CA ASP A 138 -19.84 -6.91 8.25
C ASP A 138 -19.67 -5.38 8.22
N ALA A 139 -18.49 -4.93 7.78
CA ALA A 139 -18.16 -3.51 7.66
C ALA A 139 -18.46 -2.93 6.27
N ASN A 140 -19.02 -3.72 5.34
CA ASN A 140 -19.21 -3.38 3.93
C ASN A 140 -18.00 -2.63 3.32
N THR A 141 -16.79 -3.15 3.54
CA THR A 141 -15.53 -2.45 3.22
C THR A 141 -14.61 -3.35 2.41
N LEU A 142 -14.21 -2.88 1.23
CA LEU A 142 -13.13 -3.45 0.42
C LEU A 142 -11.83 -2.67 0.69
N ARG A 143 -10.77 -3.37 1.11
CA ARG A 143 -9.43 -2.80 1.31
C ARG A 143 -8.49 -3.23 0.19
N ILE A 144 -7.87 -2.23 -0.43
CA ILE A 144 -6.69 -2.35 -1.28
C ILE A 144 -5.48 -2.42 -0.36
N LEU A 145 -4.71 -3.49 -0.45
CA LEU A 145 -3.59 -3.75 0.44
C LEU A 145 -2.28 -3.75 -0.36
N GLU A 146 -1.30 -3.01 0.14
CA GLU A 146 0.09 -3.00 -0.35
C GLU A 146 0.95 -3.82 0.60
N LEU A 147 1.41 -5.00 0.17
CA LEU A 147 2.04 -5.98 1.04
C LEU A 147 3.55 -5.83 1.03
N LYS A 148 4.15 -5.65 2.19
CA LYS A 148 5.62 -5.73 2.33
C LYS A 148 6.05 -6.97 3.10
N LYS A 149 7.12 -7.61 2.61
CA LYS A 149 7.77 -8.74 3.33
C LYS A 149 8.39 -8.28 4.65
N SER A 150 8.55 -9.22 5.58
CA SER A 150 9.02 -8.94 6.95
C SER A 150 10.39 -8.26 7.04
N ASP A 151 11.29 -8.55 6.10
CA ASP A 151 12.64 -7.97 6.02
C ASP A 151 12.73 -6.74 5.09
N SER A 152 11.59 -6.24 4.58
CA SER A 152 11.53 -5.08 3.70
C SER A 152 12.25 -3.87 4.31
N LYS A 153 12.97 -3.14 3.45
CA LYS A 153 13.70 -1.91 3.79
C LYS A 153 12.93 -0.66 3.38
N GLU A 154 11.69 -0.83 2.95
CA GLU A 154 10.87 0.30 2.55
C GLU A 154 10.29 1.05 3.75
N THR A 155 10.28 2.37 3.70
CA THR A 155 9.69 3.20 4.75
C THR A 155 8.17 3.06 4.75
N MET A 156 7.54 3.34 5.88
CA MET A 156 6.09 3.39 5.98
C MET A 156 5.51 4.49 5.08
N LEU A 157 6.20 5.63 4.93
CA LEU A 157 5.80 6.70 4.01
C LEU A 157 5.71 6.20 2.56
N LYS A 158 6.71 5.44 2.08
CA LYS A 158 6.65 4.91 0.71
C LYS A 158 5.44 3.98 0.53
N CYS A 159 5.23 3.06 1.47
CA CYS A 159 4.10 2.12 1.43
C CYS A 159 2.75 2.86 1.43
N LEU A 160 2.61 3.89 2.26
CA LEU A 160 1.44 4.77 2.33
C LEU A 160 1.15 5.43 0.97
N LEU A 161 2.17 6.03 0.35
CA LEU A 161 1.99 6.78 -0.89
C LEU A 161 1.71 5.87 -2.08
N GLU A 162 2.30 4.67 -2.11
CA GLU A 162 2.05 3.65 -3.12
C GLU A 162 0.58 3.20 -3.09
N VAL A 163 0.09 2.75 -1.93
CA VAL A 163 -1.29 2.26 -1.83
C VAL A 163 -2.32 3.38 -2.02
N TYR A 164 -2.03 4.60 -1.57
CA TYR A 164 -2.92 5.74 -1.81
C TYR A 164 -2.98 6.11 -3.29
N THR A 165 -1.86 5.98 -4.01
CA THR A 165 -1.83 6.17 -5.46
C THR A 165 -2.70 5.13 -6.16
N TYR A 166 -2.66 3.86 -5.74
CA TYR A 166 -3.55 2.83 -6.28
C TYR A 166 -5.03 3.10 -6.00
N LEU A 167 -5.36 3.61 -4.80
CA LEU A 167 -6.73 4.04 -4.46
C LEU A 167 -7.25 5.17 -5.38
N LYS A 168 -6.36 6.07 -5.81
CA LYS A 168 -6.70 7.17 -6.73
C LYS A 168 -6.77 6.73 -8.19
N ILE A 169 -6.00 5.71 -8.58
CA ILE A 169 -5.97 5.19 -9.95
C ILE A 169 -7.15 4.26 -10.26
N VAL A 170 -7.60 3.46 -9.30
CA VAL A 170 -8.59 2.41 -9.57
C VAL A 170 -9.98 2.99 -9.87
N ASN A 171 -10.65 2.44 -10.88
CA ASN A 171 -12.07 2.68 -11.08
C ASN A 171 -12.87 1.84 -10.07
N LYS A 172 -13.31 2.48 -8.98
CA LYS A 172 -13.98 1.81 -7.84
C LYS A 172 -15.29 1.15 -8.25
N ASP A 173 -16.13 1.82 -9.04
CA ASP A 173 -17.42 1.25 -9.47
C ASP A 173 -17.22 -0.01 -10.31
N LYS A 174 -16.26 0.01 -11.24
CA LYS A 174 -15.91 -1.17 -12.02
C LYS A 174 -15.29 -2.25 -11.14
N LEU A 175 -14.39 -1.90 -10.22
CA LEU A 175 -13.79 -2.84 -9.27
C LEU A 175 -14.87 -3.59 -8.48
N LEU A 176 -15.80 -2.87 -7.85
CA LEU A 176 -16.89 -3.47 -7.09
C LEU A 176 -17.76 -4.36 -7.98
N LYS A 177 -18.10 -3.90 -9.19
CA LYS A 177 -18.87 -4.69 -10.17
C LYS A 177 -18.17 -5.98 -10.57
N ASP A 178 -16.88 -5.94 -10.90
CA ASP A 178 -16.10 -7.11 -11.34
C ASP A 178 -15.98 -8.18 -10.24
N PHE A 179 -16.03 -7.77 -8.97
CA PHE A 179 -16.04 -8.67 -7.81
C PHE A 179 -17.45 -9.01 -7.30
N GLY A 180 -18.51 -8.48 -7.92
CA GLY A 180 -19.89 -8.73 -7.50
C GLY A 180 -20.23 -8.14 -6.13
N LEU A 181 -19.55 -7.07 -5.71
CA LEU A 181 -19.73 -6.42 -4.42
C LEU A 181 -20.84 -5.35 -4.47
N PRO A 182 -21.50 -5.05 -3.35
CA PRO A 182 -22.48 -3.98 -3.25
C PRO A 182 -21.92 -2.62 -3.73
N LYS A 183 -22.74 -1.82 -4.45
CA LYS A 183 -22.29 -0.51 -4.98
C LYS A 183 -21.94 0.50 -3.89
N ASP A 184 -22.53 0.35 -2.70
CA ASP A 184 -22.29 1.18 -1.53
C ASP A 184 -21.09 0.71 -0.70
N THR A 185 -20.37 -0.34 -1.13
CA THR A 185 -19.13 -0.80 -0.49
C THR A 185 -18.12 0.33 -0.40
N ILE A 186 -17.58 0.54 0.81
CA ILE A 186 -16.53 1.53 1.04
C ILE A 186 -15.19 0.96 0.56
N VAL A 187 -14.54 1.63 -0.39
CA VAL A 187 -13.18 1.25 -0.84
C VAL A 187 -12.13 2.05 -0.08
N LYS A 188 -11.33 1.34 0.72
CA LYS A 188 -10.20 1.88 1.50
C LYS A 188 -8.86 1.34 0.99
N ALA A 189 -7.77 1.94 1.44
CA ALA A 189 -6.42 1.49 1.17
C ALA A 189 -5.60 1.42 2.46
N SER A 190 -4.72 0.42 2.55
CA SER A 190 -3.86 0.21 3.71
C SER A 190 -2.52 -0.41 3.30
N PRO A 191 -1.39 0.09 3.84
CA PRO A 191 -0.17 -0.70 3.90
C PRO A 191 -0.43 -1.97 4.71
N LEU A 192 -0.07 -3.14 4.19
CA LEU A 192 -0.04 -4.40 4.90
C LEU A 192 1.42 -4.76 5.18
N VAL A 193 1.86 -4.55 6.41
CA VAL A 193 3.27 -4.71 6.81
C VAL A 193 3.36 -5.67 7.98
N PHE A 194 4.49 -6.35 8.14
CA PHE A 194 4.64 -7.27 9.27
C PHE A 194 4.74 -6.54 10.61
N PHE A 195 4.06 -7.08 11.62
CA PHE A 195 4.28 -6.73 13.02
C PHE A 195 5.75 -6.93 13.38
N GLU A 196 6.33 -6.04 14.18
CA GLU A 196 7.77 -5.96 14.48
C GLU A 196 8.71 -5.74 13.27
N GLY A 197 8.16 -5.60 12.06
CA GLY A 197 8.88 -5.17 10.87
C GLY A 197 9.36 -3.71 10.96
N MET A 198 10.15 -3.29 9.97
CA MET A 198 10.71 -1.92 9.93
C MET A 198 9.61 -0.84 10.00
N GLN A 199 8.54 -1.01 9.24
CA GLN A 199 7.43 -0.07 9.16
C GLN A 199 6.61 -0.05 10.45
N TYR A 200 6.40 -1.20 11.10
CA TYR A 200 5.78 -1.25 12.43
C TYR A 200 6.59 -0.47 13.45
N LYS A 201 7.92 -0.71 13.49
CA LYS A 201 8.86 -0.01 14.39
C LYS A 201 8.88 1.49 14.13
N GLU A 202 8.90 1.92 12.86
CA GLU A 202 8.80 3.33 12.50
C GLU A 202 7.54 3.99 13.09
N MET A 203 6.40 3.30 13.06
CA MET A 203 5.15 3.83 13.63
C MET A 203 5.11 3.85 15.17
N GLN A 204 6.00 3.11 15.85
CA GLN A 204 6.18 3.21 17.30
C GLN A 204 7.00 4.43 17.71
N GLU A 205 7.74 5.05 16.78
CA GLU A 205 8.47 6.28 17.04
C GLU A 205 7.54 7.52 17.01
N ASP A 206 8.07 8.67 17.42
CA ASP A 206 7.38 9.95 17.32
C ASP A 206 7.38 10.46 15.87
N ARG A 207 6.47 9.90 15.07
CA ARG A 207 6.21 10.24 13.65
C ARG A 207 4.95 11.06 13.49
N LYS A 208 4.92 12.24 14.13
CA LYS A 208 3.75 13.11 14.25
C LYS A 208 3.16 13.49 12.89
N ASN A 209 3.98 13.89 11.94
CA ASN A 209 3.53 14.35 10.63
C ASN A 209 3.07 13.17 9.76
N LEU A 210 3.79 12.04 9.79
CA LEU A 210 3.37 10.84 9.07
C LEU A 210 2.03 10.29 9.59
N LYS A 211 1.84 10.23 10.91
CA LYS A 211 0.57 9.82 11.54
C LYS A 211 -0.59 10.74 11.13
N LYS A 212 -0.37 12.07 11.15
CA LYS A 212 -1.37 13.04 10.67
C LYS A 212 -1.65 12.91 9.18
N LEU A 213 -0.64 12.60 8.37
CA LEU A 213 -0.82 12.41 6.93
C LEU A 213 -1.70 11.19 6.66
N MET A 214 -1.46 10.08 7.35
CA MET A 214 -2.30 8.87 7.30
C MET A 214 -3.75 9.18 7.66
N GLU A 215 -3.98 9.88 8.77
CA GLU A 215 -5.32 10.33 9.20
C GLU A 215 -5.98 11.19 8.11
N LYS A 216 -5.28 12.20 7.59
CA LYS A 216 -5.79 13.09 6.54
C LYS A 216 -6.12 12.35 5.23
N MET A 217 -5.38 11.29 4.91
CA MET A 217 -5.61 10.44 3.74
C MET A 217 -6.64 9.33 3.99
N GLY A 218 -7.13 9.17 5.23
CA GLY A 218 -8.03 8.08 5.61
C GLY A 218 -7.39 6.70 5.50
N ILE A 219 -6.07 6.61 5.68
CA ILE A 219 -5.30 5.37 5.60
C ILE A 219 -4.89 4.92 6.99
N GLU A 220 -5.05 3.63 7.24
CA GLU A 220 -4.67 2.96 8.48
C GLU A 220 -3.79 1.75 8.11
N PRO A 221 -2.60 1.58 8.71
CA PRO A 221 -1.77 0.41 8.46
C PRO A 221 -2.43 -0.86 9.00
N VAL A 222 -2.20 -1.98 8.32
CA VAL A 222 -2.57 -3.33 8.78
C VAL A 222 -1.28 -4.06 9.12
N TYR A 223 -1.21 -4.61 10.32
CA TYR A 223 -0.06 -5.36 10.82
C TYR A 223 -0.30 -6.86 10.70
N LEU A 224 0.48 -7.51 9.84
CA LEU A 224 0.47 -8.95 9.63
C LEU A 224 1.36 -9.65 10.66
N ILE A 225 0.81 -10.66 11.33
CA ILE A 225 1.53 -11.50 12.29
C ILE A 225 1.60 -12.91 11.71
N GLU A 226 2.80 -13.50 11.66
CA GLU A 226 3.00 -14.90 11.30
C GLU A 226 3.39 -15.71 12.55
N GLU A 227 2.50 -16.60 12.99
CA GLU A 227 2.71 -17.48 14.15
C GLU A 227 2.45 -18.92 13.74
N ASN A 228 3.40 -19.83 13.93
CA ASN A 228 3.25 -21.26 13.61
C ASN A 228 2.75 -21.49 12.18
N ARG A 229 3.27 -20.72 11.21
CA ARG A 229 2.85 -20.70 9.80
C ARG A 229 1.39 -20.28 9.57
N LYS A 230 0.70 -19.75 10.59
CA LYS A 230 -0.62 -19.11 10.44
C LYS A 230 -0.44 -17.60 10.38
N TYR A 231 -1.36 -16.93 9.68
CA TYR A 231 -1.39 -15.48 9.59
C TYR A 231 -2.55 -14.93 10.41
N LYS A 232 -2.30 -13.83 11.11
CA LYS A 232 -3.31 -13.00 11.79
C LYS A 232 -3.05 -11.54 11.44
N VAL A 233 -4.04 -10.68 11.65
CA VAL A 233 -3.88 -9.23 11.44
C VAL A 233 -4.26 -8.43 12.67
N LYS A 234 -3.66 -7.25 12.79
CA LYS A 234 -4.06 -6.17 13.70
C LYS A 234 -4.17 -4.88 12.89
N LEU A 235 -5.03 -3.96 13.33
CA LEU A 235 -4.98 -2.56 12.90
C LEU A 235 -4.23 -1.78 13.98
#